data_AF-A0AA39WR31-F1
#
_entry.id   AF-A0AA39WR31-F1
#
_cell.length_a   1.000
_cell.length_b   1.000
_cell.length_c   1.000
_cell.angle_alpha   90.00
_cell.angle_beta   90.00
_cell.angle_gamma   90.00
#
_symmetry.space_group_name_H-M   'P 1'
#
loop_
_entity.id
_entity.type
_entity.pdbx_description
1 polymer ?
#
loop_
_entity_poly.entity_id
_entity_poly.type
_entity_poly.pdbx_seq_one_letter_code
_entity_poly.pdbx_strand_id
1 'polypeptide(L)'
;MQIPVLTLTLLSSLFTLPVSASTENKASLGTRHLKSSAVEFFTYDGFGQYQRDNLWYTQVARVGDRIEISGQGGWDPKTGALKQDLEEIDQAFENVELTLRIAGGKGWSQVFKVITYVQSPYFANETYMIHVVENMKKWLPDVQPLWTAVGVTDLGAGLVADMKIEVEVVAYIGDKH
;
A
#
# COMPACT_ATOMS: atom_id res chain seq x y z
N MET A 1 38.76 -9.16 -33.35
CA MET A 1 37.65 -8.70 -34.20
C MET A 1 36.69 -7.94 -33.30
N GLN A 2 36.88 -6.62 -33.21
CA GLN A 2 36.13 -5.69 -32.37
C GLN A 2 34.91 -5.19 -33.15
N ILE A 3 33.73 -5.28 -32.54
CA ILE A 3 32.49 -4.66 -33.03
C ILE A 3 32.12 -3.59 -31.98
N PRO A 4 31.84 -2.34 -32.39
CA PRO A 4 31.83 -1.20 -31.47
C PRO A 4 30.51 -1.05 -30.70
N VAL A 5 30.66 -0.47 -29.52
CA VAL A 5 29.61 0.07 -28.65
C VAL A 5 28.94 1.25 -29.34
N LEU A 6 27.63 1.18 -29.54
CA LEU A 6 26.76 2.32 -29.86
C LEU A 6 26.02 2.70 -28.57
N THR A 7 26.61 3.58 -27.77
CA THR A 7 25.90 4.29 -26.70
C THR A 7 25.08 5.41 -27.33
N LEU A 8 23.76 5.27 -27.22
CA LEU A 8 22.75 6.18 -27.68
C LEU A 8 22.71 7.41 -26.75
N THR A 9 23.31 8.52 -27.18
CA THR A 9 23.02 9.85 -26.63
C THR A 9 21.88 10.47 -27.41
N LEU A 10 20.67 10.54 -26.84
CA LEU A 10 19.65 11.45 -27.35
C LEU A 10 18.76 12.04 -26.23
N LEU A 11 18.98 13.35 -26.07
CA LEU A 11 18.00 14.41 -25.82
C LEU A 11 17.26 14.44 -24.47
N SER A 12 17.86 15.19 -23.55
CA SER A 12 17.14 16.10 -22.67
C SER A 12 16.29 17.07 -23.51
N SER A 13 14.99 16.83 -23.59
CA SER A 13 14.03 17.82 -24.06
C SER A 13 13.03 18.11 -22.95
N LEU A 14 13.04 19.38 -22.56
CA LEU A 14 12.08 20.02 -21.66
C LEU A 14 10.66 19.78 -22.17
N PHE A 15 9.86 19.05 -21.42
CA PHE A 15 8.40 19.07 -21.61
C PHE A 15 7.85 20.32 -20.92
N THR A 16 7.70 21.40 -21.69
CA THR A 16 6.75 22.46 -21.37
C THR A 16 5.35 21.95 -21.74
N LEU A 17 4.52 21.68 -20.73
CA LEU A 17 3.11 21.35 -20.93
C LEU A 17 2.38 22.57 -21.54
N PRO A 18 1.52 22.39 -22.56
CA PRO A 18 0.69 23.48 -23.03
C PRO A 18 -0.40 23.78 -21.99
N VAL A 19 -0.42 25.01 -21.49
CA VAL A 19 -1.59 25.58 -20.81
C VAL A 19 -2.65 25.82 -21.89
N SER A 20 -3.62 24.91 -22.02
CA SER A 20 -4.89 25.26 -22.65
C SER A 20 -5.86 25.69 -21.55
N ALA A 21 -6.17 26.98 -21.50
CA ALA A 21 -7.27 27.51 -20.71
C ALA A 21 -8.59 26.95 -21.28
N SER A 22 -9.20 26.01 -20.58
CA SER A 22 -10.63 25.71 -20.72
C SER A 22 -11.33 26.29 -19.51
N THR A 23 -12.23 27.22 -19.80
CA THR A 23 -13.13 27.94 -18.90
C THR A 23 -13.88 27.04 -17.92
N GLU A 24 -14.03 27.59 -16.72
CA GLU A 24 -14.84 27.18 -15.57
C GLU A 24 -15.94 26.13 -15.82
N ASN A 25 -15.89 25.06 -15.03
CA ASN A 25 -17.10 24.58 -14.37
C ASN A 25 -16.74 24.10 -12.95
N LYS A 26 -17.06 24.93 -11.96
CA LYS A 26 -17.01 24.58 -10.54
C LYS A 26 -18.06 23.51 -10.26
N ALA A 27 -17.72 22.25 -10.45
CA ALA A 27 -18.43 21.15 -9.84
C ALA A 27 -17.72 20.83 -8.51
N SER A 28 -18.42 21.09 -7.40
CA SER A 28 -18.00 20.71 -6.05
C SER A 28 -17.47 19.26 -6.03
N LEU A 29 -16.31 19.04 -5.40
CA LEU A 29 -15.81 17.71 -5.05
C LEU A 29 -16.83 17.03 -4.12
N GLY A 30 -17.81 16.38 -4.71
CA GLY A 30 -18.70 15.45 -4.03
C GLY A 30 -18.06 14.08 -4.07
N THR A 31 -17.76 13.53 -2.91
CA THR A 31 -17.48 12.11 -2.69
C THR A 31 -18.54 11.29 -3.44
N ARG A 32 -18.22 10.73 -4.61
CA ARG A 32 -19.14 9.80 -5.28
C ARG A 32 -19.14 8.50 -4.50
N HIS A 33 -20.06 8.42 -3.54
CA HIS A 33 -20.51 7.15 -2.98
C HIS A 33 -21.11 6.32 -4.11
N LEU A 34 -20.36 5.34 -4.61
CA LEU A 34 -20.99 4.21 -5.28
C LEU A 34 -21.72 3.41 -4.20
N LYS A 35 -23.00 3.75 -3.95
CA LYS A 35 -23.90 2.94 -3.12
C LYS A 35 -24.21 1.63 -3.86
N SER A 36 -23.29 0.67 -3.81
CA SER A 36 -23.71 -0.71 -3.58
C SER A 36 -23.97 -0.78 -2.08
N SER A 37 -25.20 -1.07 -1.64
CA SER A 37 -25.63 -0.85 -0.25
C SER A 37 -24.94 -1.71 0.82
N ALA A 38 -23.89 -2.47 0.47
CA ALA A 38 -23.20 -3.40 1.36
C ALA A 38 -21.68 -3.15 1.48
N VAL A 39 -21.07 -2.34 0.60
CA VAL A 39 -19.62 -2.12 0.58
C VAL A 39 -19.30 -0.64 0.47
N GLU A 40 -18.46 -0.15 1.38
CA GLU A 40 -17.98 1.22 1.41
C GLU A 40 -16.47 1.24 1.14
N PHE A 41 -16.01 2.16 0.29
CA PHE A 41 -14.61 2.25 -0.12
C PHE A 41 -13.98 3.54 0.40
N PHE A 42 -12.76 3.44 0.94
CA PHE A 42 -12.01 4.56 1.48
C PHE A 42 -10.57 4.56 0.97
N THR A 43 -9.98 5.76 0.94
CA THR A 43 -8.56 5.97 0.70
C THR A 43 -8.10 7.17 1.52
N TYR A 44 -6.83 7.19 1.92
CA TYR A 44 -6.21 8.35 2.57
C TYR A 44 -5.70 9.35 1.53
N ASP A 45 -5.60 10.62 1.94
CA ASP A 45 -5.06 11.70 1.10
C ASP A 45 -3.57 11.47 0.75
N GLY A 46 -3.09 12.12 -0.31
CA GLY A 46 -1.70 11.99 -0.75
C GLY A 46 -1.52 10.77 -1.65
N PHE A 47 -0.66 9.82 -1.26
CA PHE A 47 -0.29 8.71 -2.14
C PHE A 47 -1.44 7.72 -2.35
N GLY A 48 -2.29 7.49 -1.33
CA GLY A 48 -3.48 6.66 -1.48
C GLY A 48 -4.49 7.24 -2.47
N GLN A 49 -4.66 8.57 -2.48
CA GLN A 49 -5.45 9.27 -3.48
C GLN A 49 -4.81 9.17 -4.87
N TYR A 50 -3.49 9.37 -4.97
CA TYR A 50 -2.77 9.20 -6.23
C TYR A 50 -2.97 7.79 -6.82
N GLN A 51 -2.81 6.75 -6.02
CA GLN A 51 -3.02 5.36 -6.44
C GLN A 51 -4.47 5.13 -6.90
N ARG A 52 -5.46 5.68 -6.20
CA ARG A 52 -6.86 5.60 -6.63
C ARG A 52 -7.09 6.25 -7.98
N ASP A 53 -6.59 7.46 -8.15
CA ASP A 53 -6.89 8.27 -9.33
C ASP A 53 -6.08 7.81 -10.56
N ASN A 54 -4.92 7.15 -10.37
CA ASN A 54 -3.99 6.76 -11.45
C ASN A 54 -3.82 5.25 -11.67
N LEU A 55 -4.00 4.42 -10.63
CA LEU A 55 -3.84 2.96 -10.68
C LEU A 55 -5.15 2.18 -10.51
N TRP A 56 -6.26 2.89 -10.32
CA TRP A 56 -7.62 2.34 -10.37
C TRP A 56 -7.96 1.29 -9.30
N TYR A 57 -7.43 1.46 -8.09
CA TYR A 57 -7.84 0.68 -6.90
C TYR A 57 -7.99 1.59 -5.67
N THR A 58 -8.51 1.08 -4.56
CA THR A 58 -8.68 1.85 -3.32
C THR A 58 -8.03 1.13 -2.17
N GLN A 59 -7.61 1.87 -1.14
CA GLN A 59 -6.81 1.27 -0.06
C GLN A 59 -7.60 0.34 0.84
N VAL A 60 -8.89 0.59 1.01
CA VAL A 60 -9.70 -0.20 1.93
C VAL A 60 -11.16 -0.25 1.50
N ALA A 61 -11.76 -1.43 1.72
CA ALA A 61 -13.19 -1.66 1.63
C ALA A 61 -13.72 -2.13 2.98
N ARG A 62 -14.85 -1.56 3.40
CA ARG A 62 -15.63 -2.03 4.54
C ARG A 62 -16.87 -2.75 4.04
N VAL A 63 -17.04 -4.00 4.48
CA VAL A 63 -18.17 -4.87 4.17
C VAL A 63 -18.88 -5.22 5.48
N GLY A 64 -19.82 -4.36 5.92
CA GLY A 64 -20.46 -4.47 7.23
C GLY A 64 -19.44 -4.38 8.38
N ASP A 65 -19.28 -5.48 9.12
CA ASP A 65 -18.35 -5.62 10.27
C ASP A 65 -16.97 -6.17 9.87
N ARG A 66 -16.66 -6.19 8.58
CA ARG A 66 -15.39 -6.67 8.05
C ARG A 66 -14.68 -5.55 7.30
N ILE A 67 -13.39 -5.40 7.53
CA ILE A 67 -12.53 -4.49 6.77
C ILE A 67 -11.49 -5.33 6.03
N GLU A 68 -11.36 -5.08 4.73
CA GLU A 68 -10.31 -5.63 3.86
C GLU A 68 -9.51 -4.49 3.26
N ILE A 69 -8.18 -4.61 3.27
CA ILE A 69 -7.28 -3.60 2.73
C ILE A 69 -6.55 -4.13 1.50
N SER A 70 -6.18 -3.24 0.59
CA SER A 70 -5.14 -3.56 -0.38
C SER A 70 -3.79 -3.71 0.32
N GLY A 71 -2.86 -4.44 -0.31
CA GLY A 71 -1.53 -4.61 0.23
C GLY A 71 -0.82 -3.27 0.47
N GLN A 72 -0.26 -3.12 1.66
CA GLN A 72 0.46 -1.92 2.08
C GLN A 72 1.96 -2.18 2.07
N GLY A 73 2.70 -1.31 1.40
CA GLY A 73 4.17 -1.28 1.39
C GLY A 73 4.73 -0.18 2.25
N GLY A 74 6.06 -0.08 2.32
CA GLY A 74 6.77 0.89 3.14
C GLY A 74 6.86 2.31 2.57
N TRP A 75 5.84 2.78 1.85
CA TRP A 75 5.80 4.16 1.35
C TRP A 75 5.34 5.15 2.42
N ASP A 76 5.81 6.38 2.35
CA ASP A 76 5.22 7.49 3.09
C ASP A 76 3.82 7.80 2.51
N PRO A 77 2.74 7.81 3.32
CA PRO A 77 1.37 7.93 2.81
C PRO A 77 1.07 9.29 2.18
N LYS A 78 1.89 10.33 2.43
CA LYS A 78 1.70 11.67 1.86
C LYS A 78 2.44 11.83 0.54
N THR A 79 3.66 11.33 0.46
CA THR A 79 4.60 11.59 -0.63
C THR A 79 4.80 10.41 -1.57
N GLY A 80 4.53 9.19 -1.11
CA GLY A 80 4.83 7.95 -1.84
C GLY A 80 6.31 7.53 -1.79
N ALA A 81 7.17 8.25 -1.07
CA ALA A 81 8.58 7.92 -0.94
C ALA A 81 8.75 6.60 -0.15
N LEU A 82 9.49 5.64 -0.71
CA LEU A 82 9.76 4.37 -0.03
C LEU A 82 10.83 4.54 1.05
N LYS A 83 10.52 4.01 2.24
CA LYS A 83 11.53 3.64 3.23
C LYS A 83 12.37 2.48 2.71
N GLN A 84 13.58 2.35 3.24
CA GLN A 84 14.56 1.37 2.78
C GLN A 84 14.86 0.37 3.89
N ASP A 85 15.34 -0.81 3.49
CA ASP A 85 15.75 -1.88 4.39
C ASP A 85 14.66 -2.24 5.42
N LEU A 86 15.00 -2.26 6.70
CA LEU A 86 14.08 -2.65 7.77
C LEU A 86 12.99 -1.59 8.03
N GLU A 87 13.28 -0.31 7.77
CA GLU A 87 12.29 0.76 7.93
C GLU A 87 11.12 0.61 6.95
N GLU A 88 11.32 -0.08 5.82
CA GLU A 88 10.24 -0.43 4.89
C GLU A 88 9.17 -1.30 5.57
N ILE A 89 9.60 -2.24 6.40
CA ILE A 89 8.69 -3.12 7.15
C ILE A 89 7.91 -2.31 8.18
N ASP A 90 8.60 -1.48 8.98
CA ASP A 90 7.96 -0.62 9.98
C ASP A 90 6.88 0.26 9.33
N GLN A 91 7.22 0.91 8.22
CA GLN A 91 6.30 1.80 7.51
C GLN A 91 5.13 1.05 6.88
N ALA A 92 5.34 -0.16 6.35
CA ALA A 92 4.25 -0.99 5.84
C ALA A 92 3.23 -1.31 6.94
N PHE A 93 3.69 -1.63 8.14
CA PHE A 93 2.80 -1.89 9.28
C PHE A 93 2.09 -0.62 9.78
N GLU A 94 2.74 0.54 9.77
CA GLU A 94 2.08 1.82 10.04
C GLU A 94 1.00 2.15 8.99
N ASN A 95 1.25 1.82 7.72
CA ASN A 95 0.28 2.03 6.65
C ASN A 95 -0.94 1.12 6.81
N VAL A 96 -0.77 -0.11 7.29
CA VAL A 96 -1.91 -0.97 7.69
C VAL A 96 -2.74 -0.30 8.78
N GLU A 97 -2.09 0.20 9.84
CA GLU A 97 -2.77 0.89 10.96
C GLU A 97 -3.60 2.08 10.46
N LEU A 98 -2.99 2.96 9.65
CA LEU A 98 -3.65 4.10 9.02
C LEU A 98 -4.85 3.65 8.18
N THR A 99 -4.65 2.65 7.33
CA THR A 99 -5.65 2.18 6.36
C THR A 99 -6.86 1.56 7.04
N LEU A 100 -6.67 0.81 8.13
CA LEU A 100 -7.77 0.28 8.93
C LEU A 100 -8.57 1.39 9.63
N ARG A 101 -7.88 2.41 10.16
CA ARG A 101 -8.52 3.52 10.88
C ARG A 101 -9.40 4.39 9.99
N ILE A 102 -9.00 4.64 8.74
CA ILE A 102 -9.81 5.46 7.82
C ILE A 102 -11.16 4.81 7.46
N ALA A 103 -11.28 3.48 7.56
CA ALA A 103 -12.54 2.75 7.39
C ALA A 103 -13.34 2.61 8.70
N GLY A 104 -12.93 3.31 9.77
CA GLY A 104 -13.57 3.29 11.09
C GLY A 104 -13.14 2.14 12.00
N GLY A 105 -12.04 1.44 11.67
CA GLY A 105 -11.44 0.44 12.56
C GLY A 105 -10.60 1.06 13.69
N LYS A 106 -10.22 0.21 14.65
CA LYS A 106 -9.32 0.49 15.78
C LYS A 106 -7.87 0.09 15.50
N GLY A 107 -7.54 -0.14 14.22
CA GLY A 107 -6.20 -0.53 13.79
C GLY A 107 -5.92 -2.02 13.98
N TRP A 108 -4.64 -2.35 14.20
CA TRP A 108 -4.14 -3.72 14.31
C TRP A 108 -4.88 -4.58 15.34
N SER A 109 -5.36 -4.00 16.45
CA SER A 109 -6.09 -4.74 17.50
C SER A 109 -7.31 -5.53 17.02
N GLN A 110 -7.82 -5.27 15.81
CA GLN A 110 -8.97 -5.95 15.20
C GLN A 110 -8.58 -6.90 14.06
N VAL A 111 -7.28 -7.03 13.75
CA VAL A 111 -6.78 -7.90 12.68
C VAL A 111 -6.78 -9.35 13.14
N PHE A 112 -7.32 -10.24 12.31
CA PHE A 112 -7.31 -11.69 12.57
C PHE A 112 -6.63 -12.50 11.46
N LYS A 113 -6.40 -11.92 10.28
CA LYS A 113 -5.70 -12.55 9.16
C LYS A 113 -4.68 -11.57 8.57
N VAL A 114 -3.48 -12.06 8.36
CA VAL A 114 -2.35 -11.35 7.74
C VAL A 114 -1.79 -12.20 6.61
N ILE A 115 -1.50 -11.56 5.48
CA ILE A 115 -0.70 -12.11 4.40
C ILE A 115 0.46 -11.16 4.17
N THR A 116 1.69 -11.69 4.14
CA THR A 116 2.87 -10.90 3.78
C THR A 116 3.49 -11.46 2.50
N TYR A 117 3.63 -10.61 1.49
CA TYR A 117 4.40 -10.89 0.30
C TYR A 117 5.77 -10.25 0.45
N VAL A 118 6.84 -11.04 0.33
CA VAL A 118 8.21 -10.56 0.49
C VAL A 118 9.03 -10.94 -0.73
N GLN A 119 9.73 -9.97 -1.31
CA GLN A 119 10.53 -10.19 -2.50
C GLN A 119 11.72 -11.11 -2.20
N SER A 120 12.11 -11.94 -3.16
CA SER A 120 13.41 -12.62 -3.12
C SER A 120 14.54 -11.62 -3.43
N PRO A 121 15.69 -11.65 -2.72
CA PRO A 121 16.10 -12.67 -1.75
C PRO A 121 15.69 -12.38 -0.29
N TYR A 122 14.98 -11.29 -0.01
CA TYR A 122 14.62 -10.87 1.36
C TYR A 122 13.76 -11.90 2.09
N PHE A 123 12.92 -12.65 1.38
CA PHE A 123 12.14 -13.73 1.99
C PHE A 123 13.02 -14.83 2.61
N ALA A 124 14.22 -15.07 2.07
CA ALA A 124 15.19 -16.01 2.62
C ALA A 124 16.18 -15.37 3.61
N ASN A 125 16.07 -14.05 3.85
CA ASN A 125 16.91 -13.32 4.79
C ASN A 125 16.32 -13.43 6.19
N GLU A 126 17.01 -14.13 7.09
CA GLU A 126 16.56 -14.37 8.47
C GLU A 126 16.34 -13.06 9.25
N THR A 127 17.25 -12.09 9.16
CA THR A 127 17.10 -10.79 9.83
C THR A 127 15.86 -10.04 9.36
N TYR A 128 15.60 -10.06 8.05
CA TYR A 128 14.42 -9.42 7.47
C TYR A 128 13.12 -10.07 7.99
N MET A 129 13.05 -11.40 7.95
CA MET A 129 11.87 -12.14 8.41
C MET A 129 11.67 -12.06 9.92
N ILE A 130 12.75 -12.02 10.73
CA ILE A 130 12.67 -11.75 12.17
C ILE A 130 12.04 -10.37 12.40
N HIS A 131 12.43 -9.35 11.63
CA HIS A 131 11.90 -8.01 11.81
C HIS A 131 10.41 -7.89 11.43
N VAL A 132 9.94 -8.67 10.45
CA VAL A 132 8.50 -8.84 10.18
C VAL A 132 7.78 -9.42 11.41
N VAL A 133 8.34 -10.45 12.05
CA VAL A 133 7.77 -11.06 13.25
C VAL A 133 7.80 -10.11 14.46
N GLU A 134 8.84 -9.28 14.59
CA GLU A 134 8.91 -8.23 15.63
C GLU A 134 7.78 -7.22 15.47
N ASN A 135 7.52 -6.77 14.23
CA ASN A 135 6.38 -5.91 13.95
C ASN A 135 5.04 -6.61 14.25
N MET A 136 4.87 -7.88 13.87
CA MET A 136 3.68 -8.66 14.23
C MET A 136 3.46 -8.68 15.75
N LYS A 137 4.50 -8.92 16.55
CA LYS A 137 4.41 -8.92 18.02
C LYS A 137 4.13 -7.52 18.61
N LYS A 138 4.72 -6.48 18.02
CA LYS A 138 4.52 -5.07 18.44
C LYS A 138 3.07 -4.64 18.25
N TRP A 139 2.49 -4.95 17.10
CA TRP A 139 1.17 -4.49 16.70
C TRP A 139 0.03 -5.41 17.16
N LEU A 140 0.33 -6.69 17.43
CA LEU A 140 -0.61 -7.70 17.96
C LEU A 140 -0.04 -8.35 19.23
N PRO A 141 0.16 -7.60 20.33
CA PRO A 141 0.81 -8.12 21.53
C PRO A 141 0.02 -9.24 22.22
N ASP A 142 -1.32 -9.20 22.12
CA ASP A 142 -2.22 -10.08 22.87
C ASP A 142 -2.77 -11.25 22.05
N VAL A 143 -2.49 -11.31 20.73
CA VAL A 143 -3.09 -12.30 19.83
C VAL A 143 -2.08 -12.77 18.78
N GLN A 144 -2.20 -14.04 18.38
CA GLN A 144 -1.51 -14.57 17.19
C GLN A 144 -2.53 -14.69 16.06
N PRO A 145 -2.42 -13.90 14.98
CA PRO A 145 -3.38 -13.95 13.89
C PRO A 145 -3.14 -15.18 13.00
N LEU A 146 -4.09 -15.47 12.12
CA LEU A 146 -3.81 -16.30 10.95
C LEU A 146 -2.75 -15.59 10.11
N TRP A 147 -1.66 -16.28 9.77
CA TRP A 147 -0.58 -15.70 8.97
C TRP A 147 -0.19 -16.61 7.82
N THR A 148 -0.04 -16.04 6.63
CA THR A 148 0.57 -16.68 5.46
C THR A 148 1.69 -15.77 4.97
N ALA A 149 2.89 -16.31 4.82
CA ALA A 149 4.03 -15.59 4.26
C ALA A 149 4.40 -16.21 2.91
N VAL A 150 4.54 -15.37 1.88
CA VAL A 150 4.78 -15.79 0.49
C VAL A 150 6.01 -15.07 -0.05
N GLY A 151 6.99 -15.84 -0.53
CA GLY A 151 8.09 -15.30 -1.32
C GLY A 151 7.64 -15.01 -2.75
N VAL A 152 7.92 -13.80 -3.24
CA VAL A 152 7.59 -13.37 -4.61
C VAL A 152 8.83 -12.90 -5.36
N THR A 153 8.76 -12.81 -6.69
CA THR A 153 9.86 -12.25 -7.49
C THR A 153 9.81 -10.73 -7.51
N ASP A 154 8.61 -10.15 -7.54
CA ASP A 154 8.37 -8.71 -7.68
C ASP A 154 7.08 -8.29 -6.98
N LEU A 155 7.00 -7.00 -6.65
CA LEU A 155 5.83 -6.35 -6.06
C LEU A 155 5.32 -5.22 -6.98
N GLY A 156 4.05 -4.85 -6.84
CA GLY A 156 3.32 -3.98 -7.78
C GLY A 156 3.90 -2.57 -7.97
N ALA A 157 4.81 -2.15 -7.09
CA ALA A 157 5.55 -0.89 -7.24
C ALA A 157 6.75 -0.98 -8.19
N GLY A 158 7.14 -2.16 -8.71
CA GLY A 158 8.38 -2.34 -9.49
C GLY A 158 8.54 -1.45 -10.74
N LEU A 159 7.48 -0.79 -11.21
CA LEU A 159 7.54 0.20 -12.29
C LEU A 159 7.94 1.62 -11.82
N VAL A 160 7.85 1.90 -10.52
CA VAL A 160 8.06 3.23 -9.91
C VAL A 160 9.03 3.20 -8.72
N ALA A 161 9.13 2.11 -7.97
CA ALA A 161 10.03 1.95 -6.84
C ALA A 161 10.25 0.48 -6.44
N ASP A 162 11.42 0.19 -5.87
CA ASP A 162 11.88 -1.17 -5.56
C ASP A 162 11.42 -1.62 -4.16
N MET A 163 10.14 -1.99 -4.04
CA MET A 163 9.54 -2.49 -2.78
C MET A 163 9.97 -3.93 -2.46
N LYS A 164 10.21 -4.21 -1.17
CA LYS A 164 10.59 -5.54 -0.66
C LYS A 164 9.51 -6.26 0.12
N ILE A 165 8.50 -5.54 0.61
CA ILE A 165 7.40 -6.13 1.37
C ILE A 165 6.06 -5.48 1.04
N GLU A 166 5.02 -6.31 0.99
CA GLU A 166 3.62 -5.88 0.92
C GLU A 166 2.80 -6.66 1.95
N VAL A 167 2.03 -5.95 2.77
CA VAL A 167 1.25 -6.49 3.89
C VAL A 167 -0.24 -6.30 3.62
N GLU A 168 -0.97 -7.41 3.50
CA GLU A 168 -2.43 -7.44 3.35
C GLU A 168 -3.06 -8.00 4.62
N VAL A 169 -4.13 -7.37 5.10
CA VAL A 169 -4.82 -7.84 6.30
C VAL A 169 -6.33 -7.84 6.15
N VAL A 170 -6.96 -8.61 7.04
CA VAL A 170 -8.40 -8.57 7.27
C VAL A 170 -8.65 -8.28 8.75
N ALA A 171 -9.52 -7.31 9.02
CA ALA A 171 -9.99 -7.00 10.35
C ALA A 171 -11.49 -7.30 10.51
N TYR A 172 -11.86 -7.73 11.72
CA TYR A 172 -13.25 -7.87 12.15
C TYR A 172 -13.54 -6.82 13.22
N ILE A 173 -14.53 -5.97 12.98
CA ILE A 173 -14.84 -4.82 13.83
C ILE A 173 -16.13 -4.98 14.63
N GLY A 174 -16.88 -6.05 14.39
CA GLY A 174 -18.07 -6.39 15.16
C GLY A 174 -17.72 -6.77 16.61
N ASP A 175 -18.68 -6.66 17.51
CA ASP A 175 -18.49 -7.06 18.90
C ASP A 175 -18.23 -8.57 18.98
N LYS A 176 -17.37 -8.97 19.93
CA LYS A 176 -17.27 -10.37 20.34
C LYS A 176 -18.57 -10.71 21.06
N HIS A 177 -19.41 -11.55 20.45
CA HIS A 177 -20.55 -12.15 21.12
C HIS A 177 -20.10 -13.10 22.24
#